data_AF-A0A927HYY8-F1
#
_entry.id   AF-A0A927HYY8-F1
#
_cell.length_a   1.000
_cell.length_b   1.000
_cell.length_c   1.000
_cell.angle_alpha   90.00
_cell.angle_beta   90.00
_cell.angle_gamma   90.00
#
_symmetry.space_group_name_H-M   'P 1'
#
loop_
_entity.id
_entity.type
_entity.pdbx_description
1 polymer ?
#
loop_
_entity_poly.entity_id
_entity_poly.type
_entity_poly.pdbx_seq_one_letter_code
_entity_poly.pdbx_strand_id
1 'polypeptide(L)' 'MLKHKKIESVIDEMARQLGHELNGQDKLVIRTKTAMVLAAKQRHRQRMEAPPYQWKSPIN' A
#
# COMPACT_ATOMS: atom_id res chain seq x y z
N MET A 1 2.67 -7.15 -7.51
CA MET A 1 2.29 -5.93 -6.75
C MET A 1 3.43 -4.92 -6.86
N LEU A 2 3.17 -3.64 -7.14
CA LEU A 2 4.22 -2.61 -7.20
C LEU A 2 5.02 -2.63 -5.89
N LYS A 3 6.35 -2.70 -5.99
CA LYS A 3 7.24 -2.70 -4.83
C LYS A 3 7.21 -1.32 -4.18
N HIS A 4 7.04 -1.26 -2.86
CA HIS A 4 6.98 0.00 -2.10
C HIS A 4 8.17 0.93 -2.44
N LYS A 5 9.39 0.37 -2.52
CA LYS A 5 10.61 1.10 -2.90
C LYS A 5 10.52 1.79 -4.26
N LYS A 6 9.80 1.20 -5.22
CA LYS A 6 9.65 1.80 -6.55
C LYS A 6 8.76 3.03 -6.49
N ILE A 7 7.66 2.96 -5.75
CA ILE A 7 6.76 4.11 -5.55
C ILE A 7 7.49 5.23 -4.80
N GLU A 8 8.18 4.90 -3.71
CA GLU A 8 8.99 5.86 -2.95
C GLU A 8 10.03 6.53 -3.85
N SER A 9 10.79 5.77 -4.65
CA SER A 9 11.81 6.32 -5.56
C SER A 9 11.24 7.23 -6.65
N VAL A 10 10.04 6.94 -7.15
CA VAL A 10 9.37 7.78 -8.15
C VAL A 10 8.92 9.09 -7.53
N ILE A 11 8.42 9.06 -6.29
CA ILE A 11 8.01 10.28 -5.57
C ILE A 11 9.24 11.14 -5.23
N ASP A 12 10.35 10.52 -4.80
CA ASP A 12 11.63 11.20 -4.57
C ASP A 12 12.13 11.90 -5.85
N GLU A 13 12.09 11.20 -6.98
CA GLU A 13 12.51 11.74 -8.27
C GLU A 13 11.59 12.86 -8.77
N MET A 14 10.27 12.71 -8.60
CA MET A 14 9.31 13.77 -8.94
C MET A 14 9.55 15.04 -8.09
N ALA A 15 9.77 14.88 -6.78
CA ALA A 15 10.07 16.02 -5.92
C ALA A 15 11.35 16.73 -6.37
N ARG A 16 12.40 15.97 -6.69
CA ARG A 16 13.66 16.50 -7.24
C ARG A 16 13.45 17.28 -8.54
N GLN A 17 12.65 16.76 -9.48
CA GLN A 17 12.33 17.44 -10.73
C GLN A 17 11.54 18.74 -10.54
N LEU A 18 10.74 18.81 -9.47
CA LEU A 18 9.99 20.01 -9.09
C LEU A 18 10.80 21.00 -8.24
N GLY A 19 12.08 20.72 -7.97
CA GLY A 19 12.93 21.57 -7.12
C GLY A 19 12.61 21.47 -5.63
N HIS A 20 11.88 20.43 -5.21
CA HIS A 20 11.57 20.16 -3.81
C HIS A 20 12.55 19.14 -3.24
N GLU A 21 13.23 19.51 -2.15
CA GLU A 21 14.04 18.60 -1.36
C GLU A 21 13.19 17.98 -0.25
N LEU A 22 13.01 16.66 -0.30
CA LEU A 22 12.24 15.94 0.72
C LEU A 22 13.09 15.70 1.96
N ASN A 23 12.64 16.22 3.09
CA ASN A 23 13.29 16.01 4.38
C ASN A 23 12.94 14.63 4.97
N GLY A 24 13.52 14.32 6.14
CA GLY A 24 13.28 13.04 6.81
C GLY A 24 11.80 12.80 7.18
N GLN A 25 11.07 13.85 7.54
CA GLN A 25 9.65 13.76 7.87
C GLN A 25 8.80 13.50 6.61
N ASP A 26 9.10 14.15 5.49
CA ASP A 26 8.41 13.94 4.23
C ASP A 26 8.56 12.49 3.76
N LYS A 27 9.80 11.96 3.82
CA LYS A 27 10.10 10.57 3.49
C LYS A 27 9.35 9.59 4.39
N LEU A 28 9.24 9.88 5.69
CA LEU A 28 8.46 9.09 6.63
C LEU A 28 6.97 9.08 6.29
N VAL A 29 6.41 10.25 5.95
CA VAL A 29 5.00 10.40 5.56
C VAL A 29 4.72 9.62 4.28
N ILE A 30 5.58 9.75 3.26
CA ILE A 30 5.46 9.02 1.99
C ILE A 30 5.45 7.52 2.24
N ARG A 31 6.44 6.98 2.95
CA ARG A 31 6.52 5.55 3.27
C ARG A 31 5.27 5.03 3.97
N THR A 32 4.79 5.76 4.97
CA THR A 32 3.60 5.37 5.76
C THR A 32 2.35 5.34 4.90
N LYS A 33 2.12 6.40 4.11
CA LYS A 33 0.97 6.48 3.21
C LYS A 33 1.02 5.43 2.11
N THR A 34 2.18 5.21 1.49
CA THR A 34 2.38 4.16 0.49
C THR A 34 2.09 2.78 1.07
N ALA A 35 2.58 2.46 2.27
CA ALA A 35 2.30 1.20 2.94
C ALA A 35 0.80 1.01 3.21
N MET A 36 0.12 2.05 3.73
CA MET A 36 -1.32 2.01 4.00
C MET A 36 -2.15 1.73 2.74
N VAL A 37 -1.89 2.46 1.64
CA VAL A 37 -2.62 2.30 0.38
C VAL A 37 -2.40 0.92 -0.22
N LEU A 38 -1.16 0.44 -0.21
CA LEU A 38 -0.82 -0.90 -0.69
C LEU A 38 -1.52 -1.99 0.12
N ALA A 39 -1.54 -1.87 1.45
CA ALA A 39 -2.24 -2.80 2.33
C ALA A 39 -3.77 -2.75 2.13
N ALA A 40 -4.35 -1.57 1.89
CA ALA A 40 -5.76 -1.43 1.57
C ALA A 40 -6.10 -2.10 0.24
N LYS A 41 -5.30 -1.86 -0.81
CA LYS A 41 -5.47 -2.51 -2.12
C LYS A 41 -5.37 -4.02 -2.03
N GLN A 42 -4.41 -4.54 -1.27
CA GLN A 42 -4.23 -5.97 -1.07
C GLN A 42 -5.42 -6.60 -0.34
N ARG A 43 -5.92 -5.96 0.73
CA ARG A 43 -7.14 -6.38 1.44
C ARG A 43 -8.37 -6.37 0.54
N HIS A 44 -8.52 -5.34 -0.28
CA HIS A 44 -9.61 -5.29 -1.25
C HIS A 44 -9.54 -6.46 -2.23
N ARG A 45 -8.36 -6.73 -2.81
CA ARG A 45 -8.16 -7.88 -3.69
C ARG A 45 -8.49 -9.21 -3.01
N GLN A 46 -8.00 -9.43 -1.79
CA GLN A 46 -8.30 -10.62 -0.99
C GLN A 46 -9.80 -10.81 -0.76
N ARG A 47 -10.56 -9.73 -0.52
CA ARG A 47 -12.02 -9.80 -0.37
C ARG A 47 -12.71 -10.18 -1.67
N MET A 48 -12.27 -9.64 -2.80
CA MET A 48 -12.85 -9.94 -4.11
C MET A 48 -12.51 -11.37 -4.58
N GLU A 49 -11.35 -11.89 -4.19
CA GLU A 49 -10.88 -13.24 -4.51
C GLU A 49 -11.37 -14.30 -3.49
N ALA A 50 -11.99 -13.89 -2.38
CA ALA A 50 -12.43 -14.82 -1.35
C ALA A 50 -13.62 -15.66 -1.84
N PRO A 51 -13.65 -16.98 -1.58
CA PRO A 51 -14.82 -17.78 -1.86
C PRO A 51 -16.00 -17.31 -1.00
N PRO A 52 -17.24 -17.52 -1.45
CA PRO A 52 -18.42 -17.26 -0.63
C PRO A 52 -18.32 -17.97 0.72
N TYR A 53 -18.76 -17.28 1.77
CA TYR A 53 -18.78 -17.85 3.11
C TYR A 53 -19.70 -19.08 3.16
N GLN A 54 -19.16 -20.21 3.63
CA GLN A 54 -19.94 -21.41 3.90
C GLN A 54 -20.00 -21.64 5.42
N TRP A 55 -21.19 -21.46 6.01
CA TRP A 55 -21.43 -21.84 7.39
C TRP A 55 -21.30 -23.36 7.53
N LYS A 56 -20.35 -23.82 8.35
CA LYS A 56 -20.26 -25.23 8.75
C LYS A 56 -20.91 -25.36 10.12
N SER A 57 -22.11 -25.92 10.16
CA SER A 57 -22.76 -26.24 11.42
C SER A 57 -21.85 -27.22 12.20
N PRO A 58 -21.58 -26.97 13.48
CA PRO A 58 -20.92 -27.97 14.30
C PRO A 58 -21.77 -29.25 14.31
N ILE A 59 -21.14 -30.38 14.06
CA ILE A 59 -21.76 -31.70 14.18
C ILE A 59 -21.55 -32.12 15.64
N ASN A 60 -22.65 -32.39 16.35
CA ASN A 60 -22.67 -32.94 17.71
C ASN A 60 -22.13 -34.37 17.76
#